data_AF-A0A6N6SIN1-F1
#
_entry.id   AF-A0A6N6SIN1-F1
#
_cell.length_a   1.000
_cell.length_b   1.000
_cell.length_c   1.000
_cell.angle_alpha   90.00
_cell.angle_beta   90.00
_cell.angle_gamma   90.00
#
_symmetry.space_group_name_H-M   'P 1'
#
loop_
_entity.id
_entity.type
_entity.pdbx_description
1 polymer ?
#
loop_
_entity_poly.entity_id
_entity_poly.type
_entity_poly.pdbx_seq_one_letter_code
_entity_poly.pdbx_strand_id
1 'polypeptide(L)'
;MKQDVYKKVTDTLLAALEAGTRPWMQPWNAEHVAGKINRPLRHNGQPYAGINVLMLWMEATAKGYTAPIWMTYNQAKELGAHVKKDEHGSLVVYANTFTKTATNKETGEDEDQEIPFMKPYTVFNVEQIEGLPAHYYATATPPILSQAERNARMEAFFTATQADIRHTGNRAFYAIGPDYVQMPPFEFFKDPESYYATLAHECTHWTRHPSRLDRDMGRKKWGDAGYAMEELVAEIGSAFLCAELGLTPEVREDHAAYIENWLTVLKGDKKAIFTAASHAQKAADFLLSLQPAPDPEPDAERAPAIGPAPAAVAEDPAEIPPDRGGISQSSPPSTGARNPERAEGGSVLSFPDRGPWGKAAYRGNCSGHVYRALFERLRPQVFTDPTVGSGTSVEVARSMGIEAYGLDLHSGFNIIGQRILEAVGKPSDLVISHPPYHNIIVYSGQVWGQEPHPDDLSRCATEEEFMDKLILAMKNQRNATKPGGYYGTLIGDVRKNGQYSSYQADLIARCPKQELRAVLIKEQFNITSNQKTYPLSLPRIMHEYLILWQKPHAVTVPTPPRSDPQSALFPL
;
A
#
# COMPACT_ATOMS: atom_id res chain seq x y z
N MET A 1 24.85 24.72 35.04
CA MET A 1 24.16 25.06 33.77
C MET A 1 22.82 24.35 33.75
N LYS A 2 21.69 25.07 33.62
CA LYS A 2 20.40 24.42 33.32
C LYS A 2 20.56 23.75 31.95
N GLN A 3 20.48 22.43 31.88
CA GLN A 3 20.46 21.73 30.59
C GLN A 3 19.27 22.22 29.78
N ASP A 4 19.53 22.58 28.52
CA ASP A 4 18.50 22.99 27.58
C ASP A 4 17.73 21.74 27.14
N VAL A 5 16.65 21.42 27.84
CA VAL A 5 15.83 20.21 27.62
C VAL A 5 15.36 20.12 26.17
N TYR A 6 14.95 21.26 25.57
CA TYR A 6 14.56 21.31 24.16
C TYR A 6 15.69 20.84 23.26
N LYS A 7 16.91 21.38 23.46
CA LYS A 7 18.07 21.00 22.66
C LYS A 7 18.41 19.51 22.84
N LYS A 8 18.44 19.01 24.07
CA LYS A 8 18.77 17.60 24.35
C LYS A 8 17.82 16.63 23.64
N VAL A 9 16.51 16.89 23.71
CA VAL A 9 15.50 16.06 23.03
C VAL A 9 15.68 16.16 21.52
N THR A 10 15.75 17.37 20.97
CA THR A 10 15.89 17.57 19.53
C THR A 10 17.18 16.97 18.98
N ASP A 11 18.32 17.11 19.66
CA ASP A 11 19.59 16.48 19.28
C ASP A 11 19.47 14.94 19.24
N THR A 12 18.72 14.35 20.18
CA THR A 12 18.51 12.90 20.24
C THR A 12 17.69 12.40 19.04
N LEU A 13 16.62 13.13 18.68
CA LEU A 13 15.82 12.82 17.50
C LEU A 13 16.60 13.07 16.19
N LEU A 14 17.39 14.15 16.12
CA LEU A 14 18.26 14.43 14.99
C LEU A 14 19.27 13.31 14.76
N ALA A 15 19.94 12.84 15.82
CA ALA A 15 20.89 11.75 15.72
C ALA A 15 20.25 10.46 15.19
N ALA A 16 19.02 10.14 15.61
CA ALA A 16 18.29 9.00 15.08
C ALA A 16 17.97 9.15 13.58
N LEU A 17 17.48 10.33 13.18
CA LEU A 17 17.17 10.63 11.77
C LEU A 17 18.43 10.59 10.89
N GLU A 18 19.56 11.12 11.36
CA GLU A 18 20.85 11.06 10.66
C GLU A 18 21.39 9.63 10.54
N ALA A 19 21.08 8.75 11.49
CA ALA A 19 21.34 7.32 11.42
C ALA A 19 20.34 6.56 10.52
N GLY A 20 19.46 7.26 9.79
CA GLY A 20 18.46 6.68 8.90
C GLY A 20 17.26 6.07 9.62
N THR A 21 17.13 6.29 10.93
CA THR A 21 16.05 5.73 11.73
C THR A 21 15.00 6.79 12.06
N ARG A 22 13.73 6.49 11.80
CA ARG A 22 12.61 7.40 12.12
C ARG A 22 12.06 7.10 13.51
N PRO A 23 12.18 8.01 14.49
CA PRO A 23 11.72 7.78 15.86
C PRO A 23 10.26 7.35 16.01
N TRP A 24 9.38 7.87 15.16
CA TRP A 24 7.95 7.51 15.14
C TRP A 24 7.63 6.18 14.46
N MET A 25 8.61 5.54 13.79
CA MET A 25 8.46 4.21 13.18
C MET A 25 9.10 3.10 14.02
N GLN A 26 9.97 3.46 14.98
CA GLN A 26 10.78 2.54 15.79
C GLN A 26 10.02 1.32 16.36
N PRO A 27 8.79 1.48 16.90
CA PRO A 27 8.08 0.32 17.44
C PRO A 27 7.81 -0.78 16.41
N TRP A 28 7.67 -0.42 15.12
CA TRP A 28 7.32 -1.31 14.01
C TRP A 28 8.55 -1.90 13.28
N ASN A 29 9.75 -1.73 13.83
CA ASN A 29 10.97 -2.30 13.24
C ASN A 29 11.01 -3.82 13.44
N ALA A 30 11.56 -4.55 12.45
CA ALA A 30 11.51 -6.00 12.31
C ALA A 30 12.03 -6.84 13.50
N GLU A 31 12.68 -6.22 14.49
CA GLU A 31 13.17 -6.87 15.71
C GLU A 31 12.12 -6.91 16.85
N HIS A 32 11.01 -6.16 16.76
CA HIS A 32 9.92 -6.14 17.76
C HIS A 32 8.77 -7.09 17.43
N VAL A 33 9.08 -8.38 17.22
CA VAL A 33 8.10 -9.42 16.83
C VAL A 33 7.13 -9.82 17.97
N ALA A 34 7.24 -9.22 19.15
CA ALA A 34 6.52 -9.66 20.36
C ALA A 34 5.49 -8.64 20.88
N GLY A 35 4.44 -8.35 20.10
CA GLY A 35 3.23 -7.68 20.60
C GLY A 35 2.65 -6.61 19.69
N LYS A 36 1.36 -6.31 19.86
CA LYS A 36 0.75 -5.10 19.27
C LYS A 36 1.41 -3.88 19.91
N ILE A 37 1.95 -2.98 19.10
CA ILE A 37 2.58 -1.75 19.53
C ILE A 37 1.52 -0.84 20.15
N ASN A 38 1.70 -0.52 21.43
CA ASN A 38 0.80 0.37 22.17
C ASN A 38 1.49 1.70 22.43
N ARG A 39 0.68 2.73 22.70
CA ARG A 39 1.19 3.99 23.25
C ARG A 39 1.80 3.73 24.63
N PRO A 40 2.94 4.34 24.98
CA PRO A 40 3.50 4.25 26.32
C PRO A 40 2.46 4.73 27.34
N LEU A 41 2.32 4.01 28.45
CA LEU A 41 1.36 4.27 29.50
C LEU A 41 2.07 4.74 30.77
N ARG A 42 1.42 5.63 31.51
CA ARG A 42 1.81 6.00 32.87
C ARG A 42 1.43 4.86 33.82
N HIS A 43 1.97 4.87 35.05
CA HIS A 43 1.64 3.86 36.08
C HIS A 43 0.15 3.68 36.39
N ASN A 44 -0.70 4.65 36.00
CA ASN A 44 -2.15 4.64 36.22
C ASN A 44 -2.94 4.26 34.95
N GLY A 45 -2.26 3.77 33.90
CA GLY A 45 -2.88 3.37 32.64
C GLY A 45 -3.19 4.52 31.68
N GLN A 46 -2.99 5.78 32.06
CA GLN A 46 -3.17 6.90 31.14
C GLN A 46 -2.06 6.91 30.09
N PRO A 47 -2.38 7.08 28.79
CA PRO A 47 -1.36 7.17 27.75
C PRO A 47 -0.53 8.44 27.89
N TYR A 48 0.77 8.34 27.61
CA TYR A 48 1.61 9.50 27.35
C TYR A 48 1.17 10.18 26.05
N ALA A 49 1.46 11.48 25.95
CA ALA A 49 1.04 12.31 24.82
C ALA A 49 2.21 13.10 24.22
N GLY A 50 2.07 13.45 22.94
CA GLY A 50 3.01 14.30 22.21
C GLY A 50 4.44 13.75 22.19
N ILE A 51 5.42 14.61 22.46
CA ILE A 51 6.85 14.26 22.33
C ILE A 51 7.28 13.09 23.22
N ASN A 52 6.61 12.89 24.37
CA ASN A 52 6.93 11.79 25.28
C ASN A 52 6.67 10.42 24.67
N VAL A 53 5.70 10.31 23.74
CA VAL A 53 5.43 9.06 23.02
C VAL A 53 6.66 8.66 22.20
N LEU A 54 7.21 9.60 21.43
CA LEU A 54 8.39 9.35 20.59
C LEU A 54 9.62 9.00 21.43
N MET A 55 9.86 9.74 22.50
CA MET A 55 11.01 9.51 23.38
C MET A 55 10.97 8.13 24.04
N LEU A 56 9.80 7.72 24.53
CA LEU A 56 9.64 6.43 25.20
C LEU A 56 9.64 5.26 24.21
N TRP A 57 9.13 5.45 22.98
CA TRP A 57 9.28 4.45 21.92
C TRP A 57 10.73 4.24 21.50
N MET A 58 11.49 5.33 21.33
CA MET A 58 12.92 5.24 21.05
C MET A 58 13.67 4.51 22.16
N GLU A 59 13.37 4.84 23.42
CA GLU A 59 14.02 4.19 24.56
C GLU A 59 13.63 2.72 24.68
N ALA A 60 12.33 2.39 24.59
CA ALA A 60 11.85 1.01 24.63
C ALA A 60 12.56 0.17 23.57
N THR A 61 12.66 0.69 22.35
CA THR A 61 13.34 0.03 21.24
C THR A 61 14.83 -0.14 21.51
N ALA A 62 15.52 0.92 21.95
CA ALA A 62 16.96 0.88 22.19
C ALA A 62 17.35 -0.07 23.34
N LYS A 63 16.44 -0.33 24.28
CA LYS A 63 16.65 -1.19 25.45
C LYS A 63 15.97 -2.55 25.36
N GLY A 64 15.13 -2.78 24.36
CA GLY A 64 14.35 -4.01 24.19
C GLY A 64 13.21 -4.17 25.21
N TYR A 65 12.66 -3.07 25.73
CA TYR A 65 11.50 -3.14 26.64
C TYR A 65 10.22 -3.46 25.87
N THR A 66 9.45 -4.40 26.41
CA THR A 66 8.18 -4.87 25.84
C THR A 66 6.97 -4.32 26.59
N ALA A 67 7.11 -4.04 27.89
CA ALA A 67 6.05 -3.49 28.70
C ALA A 67 5.82 -2.01 28.36
N PRO A 68 4.57 -1.57 28.14
CA PRO A 68 4.29 -0.19 27.76
C PRO A 68 4.30 0.77 28.96
N ILE A 69 4.41 0.27 30.19
CA ILE A 69 4.17 1.05 31.41
C ILE A 69 5.47 1.68 31.91
N TRP A 70 5.40 2.99 32.19
CA TRP A 70 6.49 3.79 32.73
C TRP A 70 6.06 4.53 33.99
N MET A 71 6.98 4.66 34.94
CA MET A 71 6.72 5.35 36.21
C MET A 71 7.97 6.01 36.78
N THR A 72 7.79 7.04 37.60
CA THR A 72 8.90 7.71 38.29
C THR A 72 9.42 6.84 39.44
N TYR A 73 10.65 7.11 39.89
CA TYR A 73 11.23 6.45 41.06
C TYR A 73 10.33 6.54 42.31
N ASN A 74 9.73 7.71 42.55
CA ASN A 74 8.86 7.91 43.71
C ASN A 74 7.57 7.08 43.62
N GLN A 75 6.99 6.95 42.42
CA GLN A 75 5.82 6.10 42.20
C GLN A 75 6.14 4.62 42.45
N ALA A 76 7.30 4.13 41.98
CA ALA A 76 7.75 2.78 42.28
C ALA A 76 7.91 2.56 43.80
N LYS A 77 8.53 3.52 44.50
CA LYS A 77 8.72 3.48 45.95
C LYS A 77 7.40 3.50 46.72
N GLU A 78 6.42 4.30 46.28
CA GLU A 78 5.08 4.35 46.87
C GLU A 78 4.34 3.00 46.76
N LEU A 79 4.66 2.22 45.71
CA LEU A 79 4.16 0.86 45.52
C LEU A 79 4.97 -0.21 46.27
N GLY A 80 5.94 0.18 47.09
CA GLY A 80 6.83 -0.75 47.80
C GLY A 80 7.89 -1.42 46.91
N ALA A 81 8.03 -0.96 45.66
CA ALA A 81 8.96 -1.47 44.68
C ALA A 81 10.25 -0.62 44.62
N HIS A 82 11.27 -1.14 43.96
CA HIS A 82 12.55 -0.44 43.81
C HIS A 82 13.14 -0.64 42.42
N VAL A 83 13.76 0.41 41.88
CA VAL A 83 14.50 0.32 40.63
C VAL A 83 15.72 -0.60 40.83
N LYS A 84 15.96 -1.52 39.91
CA LYS A 84 17.10 -2.43 39.94
C LYS A 84 18.40 -1.64 40.00
N LYS A 85 19.43 -2.25 40.61
CA LYS A 85 20.74 -1.62 40.70
C LYS A 85 21.30 -1.37 39.29
N ASP A 86 21.94 -0.22 39.11
CA ASP A 86 22.61 0.21 37.87
C ASP A 86 21.67 0.52 36.68
N GLU A 87 20.35 0.52 36.88
CA GLU A 87 19.39 0.98 35.87
C GLU A 87 19.38 2.51 35.74
N HIS A 88 19.17 2.97 34.50
CA HIS A 88 19.09 4.39 34.18
C HIS A 88 17.70 4.77 33.71
N GLY A 89 17.17 5.85 34.27
CA GLY A 89 15.85 6.36 33.91
C GLY A 89 15.88 7.20 32.64
N SER A 90 14.72 7.25 32.00
CA SER A 90 14.48 7.89 30.71
C SER A 90 13.84 9.25 30.92
N LEU A 91 14.18 10.21 30.06
CA LEU A 91 13.67 11.57 30.13
C LEU A 91 12.25 11.63 29.57
N VAL A 92 11.34 12.26 30.31
CA VAL A 92 10.06 12.76 29.78
C VAL A 92 9.91 14.22 30.17
N VAL A 93 9.04 14.95 29.48
CA VAL A 93 8.83 16.37 29.72
C VAL A 93 7.37 16.66 30.04
N TYR A 94 7.15 17.59 30.96
CA TYR A 94 5.85 18.16 31.28
C TYR A 94 5.84 19.63 30.91
N ALA A 95 4.97 20.02 29.98
CA ALA A 95 4.79 21.40 29.58
C ALA A 95 3.46 21.94 30.13
N ASN A 96 3.48 23.14 30.70
CA ASN A 96 2.28 23.85 31.17
C ASN A 96 2.55 25.37 31.19
N THR A 97 1.53 26.19 31.41
CA THR A 97 1.67 27.63 31.67
C THR A 97 1.53 27.94 33.16
N PHE A 98 2.12 29.05 33.60
CA PHE A 98 1.79 29.67 34.89
C PHE A 98 1.57 31.15 34.69
N THR A 99 0.63 31.72 35.43
CA THR A 99 0.33 33.15 35.39
C THR A 99 1.35 33.91 36.22
N LYS A 100 1.92 34.97 35.64
CA LYS A 100 2.75 35.95 36.33
C LYS A 100 2.18 37.33 36.07
N THR A 101 1.75 37.99 37.14
CA THR A 101 1.38 39.41 37.09
C THR A 101 2.64 40.25 36.86
N ALA A 102 2.62 41.06 35.81
CA ALA A 102 3.69 41.98 35.45
C ALA A 102 3.09 43.36 35.19
N THR A 103 3.65 44.38 35.84
CA THR A 103 3.23 45.76 35.62
C THR A 103 3.69 46.21 34.24
N ASN A 104 2.75 46.59 33.39
CA ASN A 104 3.01 47.14 32.07
C ASN A 104 3.77 48.47 32.23
N LYS A 105 4.96 48.55 31.62
CA LYS A 105 5.86 49.72 31.77
C LYS A 105 5.33 50.98 31.08
N GLU A 106 4.37 50.86 30.17
CA GLU A 106 3.80 51.97 29.40
C GLU A 106 2.49 52.48 30.02
N THR A 107 1.65 51.59 30.58
CA THR A 107 0.35 51.96 31.16
C THR A 107 0.36 52.04 32.69
N GLY A 108 1.34 51.42 33.35
CA GLY A 108 1.40 51.31 34.81
C GLY A 108 0.38 50.33 35.41
N GLU A 109 -0.39 49.64 34.57
CA GLU A 109 -1.39 48.66 34.99
C GLU A 109 -0.78 47.26 35.14
N ASP A 110 -1.27 46.50 36.10
CA ASP A 110 -0.88 45.11 36.29
C ASP A 110 -1.57 44.22 35.26
N GLU A 111 -0.78 43.55 34.43
CA GLU A 111 -1.27 42.59 33.44
C GLU A 111 -0.81 41.18 33.80
N ASP A 112 -1.76 40.25 33.80
CA ASP A 112 -1.46 38.83 33.97
C ASP A 112 -0.89 38.26 32.66
N GLN A 113 0.36 37.82 32.71
CA GLN A 113 1.03 37.18 31.59
C GLN A 113 1.15 35.68 31.83
N GLU A 114 0.65 34.87 30.89
CA GLU A 114 0.89 33.43 30.90
C GLU A 114 2.32 33.12 30.42
N ILE A 115 3.11 32.51 31.30
CA ILE A 115 4.48 32.10 31.00
C ILE A 115 4.52 30.57 30.79
N PRO A 116 4.84 30.09 29.58
CA PRO A 116 5.02 28.67 29.35
C PRO A 116 6.29 28.16 30.02
N PHE A 117 6.21 26.99 30.64
CA PHE A 117 7.35 26.29 31.23
C PHE A 117 7.36 24.82 30.82
N MET A 118 8.55 24.23 30.91
CA MET A 118 8.75 22.79 30.70
C MET A 118 9.61 22.23 31.84
N LYS A 119 9.14 21.15 32.45
CA LYS A 119 9.84 20.42 33.52
C LYS A 119 10.26 19.04 33.01
N PRO A 120 11.55 18.69 33.10
CA PRO A 120 11.99 17.32 32.85
C PRO A 120 11.63 16.43 34.05
N TYR A 121 11.23 15.19 33.76
CA TYR A 121 11.04 14.12 34.72
C TYR A 121 11.84 12.90 34.26
N THR A 122 12.20 12.05 35.23
CA THR A 122 12.87 10.78 34.97
C THR A 122 11.90 9.65 35.31
N VAL A 123 11.66 8.78 34.33
CA VAL A 123 10.78 7.63 34.44
C VAL A 123 11.56 6.35 34.12
N PHE A 124 11.09 5.24 34.64
CA PHE A 124 11.65 3.92 34.45
C PHE A 124 10.55 3.03 33.86
N ASN A 125 10.93 2.18 32.92
CA ASN A 125 10.04 1.12 32.46
C ASN A 125 9.81 0.15 33.63
N VAL A 126 8.63 -0.45 33.72
CA VAL A 126 8.32 -1.46 34.74
C VAL A 126 9.31 -2.64 34.74
N GLU A 127 9.90 -2.97 33.60
CA GLU A 127 10.93 -4.01 33.48
C GLU A 127 12.25 -3.67 34.22
N GLN A 128 12.49 -2.39 34.50
CA GLN A 128 13.63 -1.90 35.28
C GLN A 128 13.38 -1.92 36.80
N ILE A 129 12.18 -2.31 37.24
CA ILE A 129 11.73 -2.20 38.63
C ILE A 129 11.44 -3.59 39.18
N GLU A 130 11.90 -3.87 40.41
CA GLU A 130 11.61 -5.09 41.16
C GLU A 130 10.62 -4.82 42.30
N GLY A 131 9.73 -5.78 42.54
CA GLY A 131 8.75 -5.72 43.62
C GLY A 131 7.44 -5.00 43.27
N LEU A 132 7.14 -4.75 41.99
CA LEU A 132 5.84 -4.22 41.60
C LEU A 132 4.73 -5.29 41.71
N PRO A 133 3.46 -4.88 41.91
CA PRO A 133 2.32 -5.78 41.76
C PRO A 133 2.30 -6.48 40.39
N ALA A 134 1.87 -7.76 40.37
CA ALA A 134 1.92 -8.60 39.18
C ALA A 134 1.24 -8.01 37.92
N HIS A 135 0.18 -7.21 38.10
CA HIS A 135 -0.52 -6.57 36.98
C HIS A 135 0.33 -5.56 36.20
N TYR A 136 1.42 -5.03 36.78
CA TYR A 136 2.36 -4.17 36.07
C TYR A 136 3.26 -4.94 35.10
N TYR A 137 3.51 -6.23 35.37
CA TYR A 137 4.29 -7.10 34.49
C TYR A 137 3.39 -7.91 33.53
N ALA A 138 2.08 -7.88 33.73
CA ALA A 138 1.15 -8.62 32.89
C ALA A 138 1.13 -8.03 31.49
N THR A 139 1.52 -8.83 30.50
CA THR A 139 1.25 -8.54 29.09
C THR A 139 -0.24 -8.70 28.85
N ALA A 140 -0.94 -7.61 28.59
CA ALA A 140 -2.32 -7.67 28.14
C ALA A 140 -2.38 -8.57 26.90
N THR A 141 -3.20 -9.61 26.94
CA THR A 141 -3.51 -10.45 25.77
C THR A 141 -4.78 -9.88 25.17
N PRO A 142 -4.71 -8.94 24.21
CA PRO A 142 -5.91 -8.41 23.57
C PRO A 142 -6.64 -9.54 22.83
N PRO A 143 -7.96 -9.41 22.64
CA PRO A 143 -8.71 -10.38 21.84
C PRO A 143 -8.09 -10.52 20.44
N ILE A 144 -7.94 -11.76 19.99
CA ILE A 144 -7.46 -12.08 18.65
C ILE A 144 -8.62 -11.80 17.69
N LEU A 145 -8.64 -10.60 17.14
CA LEU A 145 -9.56 -10.24 16.06
C LEU A 145 -9.12 -10.90 14.75
N SER A 146 -10.08 -11.49 14.04
CA SER A 146 -9.93 -11.93 12.65
C SER A 146 -9.64 -10.75 11.72
N GLN A 147 -9.14 -11.02 10.51
CA GLN A 147 -8.87 -9.95 9.54
C GLN A 147 -10.13 -9.17 9.17
N ALA A 148 -11.28 -9.85 9.06
CA ALA A 148 -12.55 -9.22 8.73
C ALA A 148 -12.99 -8.24 9.84
N GLU A 149 -12.86 -8.62 11.11
CA GLU A 149 -13.19 -7.74 12.25
C GLU A 149 -12.25 -6.54 12.33
N ARG A 150 -10.96 -6.73 12.05
CA ARG A 150 -10.00 -5.60 11.99
C ARG A 150 -10.38 -4.62 10.89
N ASN A 151 -10.66 -5.11 9.68
CA ASN A 151 -11.06 -4.27 8.56
C ASN A 151 -12.37 -3.54 8.87
N ALA A 152 -13.37 -4.22 9.42
CA ALA A 152 -14.63 -3.61 9.81
C ALA A 152 -14.44 -2.49 10.84
N ARG A 153 -13.54 -2.68 11.82
CA ARG A 153 -13.20 -1.63 12.81
C ARG A 153 -12.54 -0.42 12.14
N MET A 154 -11.64 -0.63 11.18
CA MET A 154 -11.01 0.46 10.45
C MET A 154 -12.01 1.21 9.56
N GLU A 155 -12.87 0.47 8.85
CA GLU A 155 -13.90 1.05 8.01
C GLU A 155 -14.87 1.91 8.82
N ALA A 156 -15.32 1.41 9.97
CA ALA A 156 -16.17 2.15 10.90
C ALA A 156 -15.46 3.42 11.41
N PHE A 157 -14.17 3.31 11.76
CA PHE A 157 -13.39 4.44 12.25
C PHE A 157 -13.30 5.58 11.23
N PHE A 158 -12.90 5.28 10.00
CA PHE A 158 -12.75 6.28 8.96
C PHE A 158 -14.10 6.79 8.44
N THR A 159 -15.14 5.96 8.42
CA THR A 159 -16.51 6.41 8.12
C THR A 159 -17.00 7.43 9.15
N ALA A 160 -16.73 7.20 10.44
CA ALA A 160 -17.13 8.11 11.51
C ALA A 160 -16.44 9.48 11.43
N THR A 161 -15.30 9.59 10.72
CA THR A 161 -14.66 10.90 10.48
C THR A 161 -15.49 11.83 9.61
N GLN A 162 -16.39 11.26 8.79
CA GLN A 162 -17.17 11.97 7.77
C GLN A 162 -16.32 12.77 6.76
N ALA A 163 -15.04 12.45 6.63
CA ALA A 163 -14.19 13.03 5.59
C ALA A 163 -14.71 12.62 4.20
N ASP A 164 -14.73 13.55 3.25
CA ASP A 164 -14.97 13.22 1.84
C ASP A 164 -13.75 12.46 1.29
N ILE A 165 -13.85 11.14 1.24
CA ILE A 165 -12.80 10.25 0.74
C ILE A 165 -13.16 9.81 -0.67
N ARG A 166 -12.31 10.14 -1.64
CA ARG A 166 -12.50 9.83 -3.05
C ARG A 166 -11.46 8.84 -3.54
N HIS A 167 -11.87 7.87 -4.36
CA HIS A 167 -11.01 6.81 -4.88
C HIS A 167 -10.78 6.98 -6.38
N THR A 168 -9.82 7.81 -6.75
CA THR A 168 -9.43 8.12 -8.14
C THR A 168 -7.91 8.36 -8.26
N GLY A 169 -7.39 8.35 -9.48
CA GLY A 169 -5.97 8.58 -9.74
C GLY A 169 -5.04 7.53 -9.12
N ASN A 170 -3.76 7.85 -8.99
CA ASN A 170 -2.71 6.94 -8.54
C ASN A 170 -1.93 7.42 -7.30
N ARG A 171 -2.36 8.51 -6.66
CA ARG A 171 -1.69 9.12 -5.50
C ARG A 171 -2.66 9.38 -4.37
N ALA A 172 -2.18 9.19 -3.14
CA ALA A 172 -2.86 9.63 -1.94
C ALA A 172 -2.43 11.07 -1.61
N PHE A 173 -3.40 11.94 -1.31
CA PHE A 173 -3.17 13.30 -0.83
C PHE A 173 -4.44 13.90 -0.22
N TYR A 174 -4.29 14.82 0.74
CA TYR A 174 -5.36 15.72 1.15
C TYR A 174 -5.37 17.03 0.34
N ALA A 175 -6.51 17.35 -0.26
CA ALA A 175 -6.73 18.58 -1.03
C ALA A 175 -7.42 19.66 -0.17
N ILE A 176 -6.63 20.56 0.43
CA ILE A 176 -7.16 21.55 1.39
C ILE A 176 -8.22 22.50 0.83
N GLY A 177 -8.03 23.04 -0.38
CA GLY A 177 -8.97 24.02 -0.95
C GLY A 177 -10.38 23.46 -1.17
N PRO A 178 -10.52 22.33 -1.88
CA PRO A 178 -11.81 21.66 -2.06
C PRO A 178 -12.22 20.72 -0.91
N ASP A 179 -11.42 20.62 0.15
CA ASP A 179 -11.64 19.82 1.36
C ASP A 179 -12.03 18.34 1.14
N TYR A 180 -11.17 17.58 0.46
CA TYR A 180 -11.34 16.13 0.33
C TYR A 180 -10.01 15.36 0.46
N VAL A 181 -10.11 14.11 0.87
CA VAL A 181 -9.00 13.14 0.87
C VAL A 181 -9.07 12.34 -0.43
N GLN A 182 -8.00 12.44 -1.22
CA GLN A 182 -7.80 11.59 -2.39
C GLN A 182 -7.08 10.32 -1.95
N MET A 183 -7.65 9.18 -2.28
CA MET A 183 -7.01 7.88 -2.23
C MET A 183 -6.95 7.29 -3.63
N PRO A 184 -5.89 6.53 -3.98
CA PRO A 184 -5.96 5.60 -5.10
C PRO A 184 -7.05 4.54 -4.85
N PRO A 185 -7.55 3.88 -5.90
CA PRO A 185 -8.38 2.69 -5.73
C PRO A 185 -7.71 1.67 -4.82
N PHE A 186 -8.50 0.96 -4.00
CA PHE A 186 -8.00 0.04 -2.98
C PHE A 186 -7.02 -1.01 -3.56
N GLU A 187 -7.22 -1.41 -4.81
CA GLU A 187 -6.38 -2.33 -5.58
C GLU A 187 -4.93 -1.88 -5.76
N PHE A 188 -4.64 -0.61 -5.50
CA PHE A 188 -3.29 -0.04 -5.60
C PHE A 188 -2.45 -0.36 -4.36
N PHE A 189 -3.08 -0.80 -3.28
CA PHE A 189 -2.44 -1.14 -2.03
C PHE A 189 -2.17 -2.65 -1.96
N LYS A 190 -1.07 -3.03 -1.31
CA LYS A 190 -0.66 -4.44 -1.15
C LYS A 190 -1.64 -5.23 -0.27
N ASP A 191 -2.25 -4.57 0.72
CA ASP A 191 -3.17 -5.14 1.69
C ASP A 191 -4.02 -4.02 2.35
N PRO A 192 -5.08 -4.37 3.12
CA PRO A 192 -5.90 -3.39 3.82
C PRO A 192 -5.15 -2.54 4.84
N GLU A 193 -4.13 -3.10 5.51
CA GLU A 193 -3.40 -2.41 6.57
C GLU A 193 -2.66 -1.19 5.99
N SER A 194 -2.03 -1.34 4.83
CA SER A 194 -1.37 -0.25 4.13
C SER A 194 -2.32 0.80 3.56
N TYR A 195 -3.51 0.37 3.12
CA TYR A 195 -4.56 1.32 2.72
C TYR A 195 -4.97 2.19 3.91
N TYR A 196 -5.30 1.59 5.05
CA TYR A 196 -5.75 2.33 6.23
C TYR A 196 -4.63 3.14 6.89
N ALA A 197 -3.38 2.67 6.84
CA ALA A 197 -2.23 3.45 7.29
C ALA A 197 -1.99 4.70 6.42
N THR A 198 -2.13 4.56 5.10
CA THR A 198 -2.04 5.70 4.17
C THR A 198 -3.23 6.65 4.39
N LEU A 199 -4.43 6.12 4.59
CA LEU A 199 -5.61 6.93 4.90
C LEU A 199 -5.46 7.68 6.24
N ALA A 200 -4.87 7.06 7.27
CA ALA A 200 -4.57 7.71 8.55
C ALA A 200 -3.66 8.94 8.36
N HIS A 201 -2.66 8.83 7.48
CA HIS A 201 -1.78 9.94 7.12
C HIS A 201 -2.54 11.07 6.44
N GLU A 202 -3.31 10.77 5.40
CA GLU A 202 -4.07 11.82 4.69
C GLU A 202 -5.19 12.42 5.55
N CYS A 203 -5.83 11.63 6.43
CA CYS A 203 -6.77 12.15 7.42
C CYS A 203 -6.10 13.04 8.47
N THR A 204 -4.83 12.78 8.81
CA THR A 204 -4.06 13.67 9.69
C THR A 204 -3.84 15.04 9.03
N HIS A 205 -3.52 15.06 7.73
CA HIS A 205 -3.53 16.29 6.95
C HIS A 205 -4.91 16.93 6.88
N TRP A 206 -5.96 16.14 6.66
CA TRP A 206 -7.34 16.61 6.61
C TRP A 206 -7.68 17.43 7.85
N THR A 207 -7.29 17.01 9.06
CA THR A 207 -7.55 17.79 10.30
C THR A 207 -7.08 19.25 10.27
N ARG A 208 -6.14 19.62 9.39
CA ARG A 208 -5.52 20.96 9.36
C ARG A 208 -6.43 22.07 8.83
N HIS A 209 -7.55 21.73 8.19
CA HIS A 209 -8.42 22.70 7.54
C HIS A 209 -8.93 23.80 8.48
N PRO A 210 -9.20 25.02 7.96
CA PRO A 210 -9.68 26.14 8.78
C PRO A 210 -10.98 25.87 9.55
N SER A 211 -11.83 24.95 9.09
CA SER A 211 -13.05 24.56 9.81
C SER A 211 -12.83 23.52 10.91
N ARG A 212 -11.60 23.03 11.09
CA ARG A 212 -11.24 21.96 12.04
C ARG A 212 -10.20 22.45 13.05
N LEU A 213 -8.94 22.06 12.89
CA LEU A 213 -7.86 22.48 13.81
C LEU A 213 -7.18 23.77 13.39
N ASP A 214 -7.54 24.34 12.23
CA ASP A 214 -7.00 25.57 11.66
C ASP A 214 -5.48 25.68 11.83
N ARG A 215 -4.79 24.62 11.41
CA ARG A 215 -3.37 24.46 11.66
C ARG A 215 -2.59 25.15 10.54
N ASP A 216 -2.09 26.34 10.83
CA ASP A 216 -1.14 27.05 9.99
C ASP A 216 0.30 26.93 10.52
N MET A 217 1.21 26.53 9.64
CA MET A 217 2.65 26.41 9.92
C MET A 217 3.46 27.51 9.20
N GLY A 218 2.82 28.63 8.86
CA GLY A 218 3.45 29.78 8.23
C GLY A 218 3.89 29.50 6.79
N ARG A 219 3.15 28.65 6.07
CA ARG A 219 3.46 28.24 4.69
C ARG A 219 3.35 29.45 3.76
N LYS A 220 4.44 29.78 3.07
CA LYS A 220 4.52 30.88 2.10
C LYS A 220 4.56 30.37 0.66
N LYS A 221 5.15 29.19 0.40
CA LYS A 221 5.30 28.56 -0.94
C LYS A 221 5.21 27.03 -0.88
N TRP A 222 5.09 26.37 -2.03
CA TRP A 222 5.19 24.91 -2.13
C TRP A 222 6.63 24.45 -1.82
N GLY A 223 6.80 23.43 -0.95
CA GLY A 223 8.12 22.89 -0.60
C GLY A 223 8.95 23.71 0.40
N ASP A 224 8.33 24.64 1.14
CA ASP A 224 9.05 25.44 2.15
C ASP A 224 9.05 24.77 3.55
N ALA A 225 9.65 25.45 4.53
CA ALA A 225 9.73 24.97 5.91
C ALA A 225 8.36 24.68 6.55
N GLY A 226 7.31 25.44 6.17
CA GLY A 226 5.95 25.21 6.63
C GLY A 226 5.35 23.93 6.06
N TYR A 227 5.64 23.63 4.78
CA TYR A 227 5.29 22.34 4.17
C TYR A 227 5.99 21.17 4.86
N ALA A 228 7.31 21.26 5.08
CA ALA A 228 8.06 20.20 5.77
C ALA A 228 7.56 19.94 7.20
N MET A 229 7.17 20.99 7.93
CA MET A 229 6.58 20.86 9.26
C MET A 229 5.22 20.15 9.22
N GLU A 230 4.37 20.48 8.24
CA GLU A 230 3.05 19.85 8.11
C GLU A 230 3.15 18.35 7.76
N GLU A 231 4.10 17.97 6.90
CA GLU A 231 4.40 16.55 6.62
C GLU A 231 4.94 15.83 7.86
N LEU A 232 5.79 16.49 8.65
CA LEU A 232 6.26 15.94 9.93
C LEU A 232 5.10 15.71 10.91
N VAL A 233 4.13 16.63 10.95
CA VAL A 233 2.89 16.45 11.74
C VAL A 233 2.07 15.26 11.24
N ALA A 234 1.92 15.11 9.93
CA ALA A 234 1.17 14.00 9.33
C ALA A 234 1.83 12.64 9.60
N GLU A 235 3.15 12.54 9.47
CA GLU A 235 3.93 11.35 9.80
C GLU A 235 3.78 10.95 11.27
N ILE A 236 4.00 11.89 12.20
CA ILE A 236 3.87 11.60 13.64
C ILE A 236 2.42 11.28 14.01
N GLY A 237 1.44 12.01 13.47
CA GLY A 237 0.02 11.82 13.78
C GLY A 237 -0.51 10.50 13.23
N SER A 238 -0.09 10.10 12.02
CA SER A 238 -0.41 8.79 11.45
C SER A 238 0.18 7.65 12.29
N ALA A 239 1.41 7.79 12.80
CA ALA A 239 2.00 6.81 13.70
C ALA A 239 1.23 6.70 15.02
N PHE A 240 0.76 7.82 15.58
CA PHE A 240 -0.09 7.82 16.77
C PHE A 240 -1.43 7.10 16.52
N LEU A 241 -2.09 7.38 15.40
CA LEU A 241 -3.32 6.69 15.01
C LEU A 241 -3.08 5.20 14.77
N CYS A 242 -1.98 4.84 14.09
CA CYS A 242 -1.65 3.44 13.83
C CYS A 242 -1.44 2.66 15.14
N ALA A 243 -0.77 3.25 16.13
CA ALA A 243 -0.64 2.64 17.46
C ALA A 243 -1.99 2.43 18.14
N GLU A 244 -2.92 3.38 18.04
CA GLU A 244 -4.25 3.28 18.65
C GLU A 244 -5.16 2.27 17.93
N LEU A 245 -5.03 2.19 16.61
CA LEU A 245 -5.83 1.33 15.75
C LEU A 245 -5.25 -0.09 15.60
N GLY A 246 -4.02 -0.31 16.06
CA GLY A 246 -3.29 -1.57 15.88
C GLY A 246 -2.90 -1.83 14.43
N LEU A 247 -2.54 -0.77 13.71
CA LEU A 247 -2.01 -0.78 12.34
C LEU A 247 -0.48 -0.62 12.36
N THR A 248 0.14 -1.02 11.25
CA THR A 248 1.53 -0.70 10.91
C THR A 248 1.56 0.53 10.01
N PRO A 249 2.25 1.62 10.39
CA PRO A 249 2.37 2.79 9.54
C PRO A 249 3.04 2.43 8.20
N GLU A 250 2.52 2.95 7.09
CA GLU A 250 3.07 2.69 5.76
C GLU A 250 4.24 3.62 5.46
N VAL A 251 5.29 3.05 4.87
CA VAL A 251 6.50 3.78 4.47
C VAL A 251 6.37 4.14 2.99
N ARG A 252 5.96 5.38 2.68
CA ARG A 252 5.97 5.95 1.31
C ARG A 252 7.32 5.81 0.58
N GLU A 253 7.35 5.75 -0.75
CA GLU A 253 8.62 5.57 -1.49
C GLU A 253 9.45 6.86 -1.66
N ASP A 254 8.88 8.03 -1.41
CA ASP A 254 9.45 9.37 -1.65
C ASP A 254 10.20 9.99 -0.44
N HIS A 255 10.50 9.19 0.58
CA HIS A 255 11.01 9.63 1.89
C HIS A 255 12.33 10.39 1.93
N ALA A 256 13.25 10.14 1.01
CA ALA A 256 14.58 10.74 1.08
C ALA A 256 14.54 12.28 1.06
N ALA A 257 13.65 12.84 0.23
CA ALA A 257 13.47 14.28 0.10
C ALA A 257 12.82 14.91 1.35
N TYR A 258 11.96 14.18 2.05
CA TYR A 258 11.30 14.68 3.26
C TYR A 258 12.25 14.70 4.47
N ILE A 259 13.10 13.68 4.62
CA ILE A 259 14.08 13.60 5.70
C ILE A 259 15.05 14.79 5.66
N GLU A 260 15.58 15.16 4.48
CA GLU A 260 16.48 16.31 4.34
C GLU A 260 15.80 17.63 4.76
N ASN A 261 14.53 17.80 4.39
CA ASN A 261 13.75 18.98 4.76
C ASN A 261 13.45 19.01 6.27
N TRP A 262 13.10 17.88 6.88
CA TRP A 262 12.90 17.78 8.33
C TRP A 262 14.19 18.07 9.09
N LEU A 263 15.33 17.51 8.68
CA LEU A 263 16.62 17.79 9.29
C LEU A 263 16.94 19.28 9.26
N THR A 264 16.64 19.97 8.16
CA THR A 264 16.82 21.43 8.04
C THR A 264 15.96 22.19 9.05
N VAL A 265 14.67 21.86 9.16
CA VAL A 265 13.74 22.50 10.12
C VAL A 265 14.17 22.25 11.56
N LEU A 266 14.49 21.00 11.90
CA LEU A 266 14.85 20.59 13.27
C LEU A 266 16.21 21.15 13.71
N LYS A 267 17.18 21.32 12.80
CA LYS A 267 18.45 22.01 13.06
C LYS A 267 18.27 23.52 13.24
N GLY A 268 17.31 24.11 12.54
CA GLY A 268 16.99 25.53 12.62
C GLY A 268 16.21 25.94 13.87
N ASP A 269 15.36 25.04 14.41
CA ASP A 269 14.56 25.30 15.60
C ASP A 269 14.47 24.09 16.53
N LYS A 270 15.11 24.19 17.69
CA LYS A 270 15.09 23.16 18.75
C LYS A 270 13.69 22.90 19.34
N LYS A 271 12.69 23.74 19.08
CA LYS A 271 11.30 23.54 19.52
C LYS A 271 10.43 22.91 18.44
N ALA A 272 10.89 22.83 17.20
CA ALA A 272 10.09 22.38 16.06
C ALA A 272 9.46 21.00 16.29
N ILE A 273 10.22 20.03 16.81
CA ILE A 273 9.71 18.69 17.07
C ILE A 273 8.62 18.64 18.15
N PHE A 274 8.69 19.53 19.14
CA PHE A 274 7.68 19.64 20.19
C PHE A 274 6.38 20.21 19.62
N THR A 275 6.50 21.23 18.77
CA THR A 275 5.39 21.80 18.03
C THR A 275 4.74 20.75 17.13
N ALA A 276 5.53 20.03 16.33
CA ALA A 276 5.04 18.98 15.44
C ALA A 276 4.32 17.86 16.22
N ALA A 277 4.95 17.34 17.28
CA ALA A 277 4.34 16.29 18.11
C ALA A 277 3.07 16.77 18.84
N SER A 278 2.99 18.04 19.25
CA SER A 278 1.79 18.62 19.84
C SER A 278 0.64 18.71 18.83
N HIS A 279 0.91 19.18 17.61
CA HIS A 279 -0.10 19.23 16.56
C HIS A 279 -0.52 17.84 16.07
N ALA A 280 0.41 16.91 15.98
CA ALA A 280 0.14 15.51 15.67
C ALA A 280 -0.77 14.87 16.73
N GLN A 281 -0.52 15.15 18.01
CA GLN A 281 -1.36 14.70 19.10
C GLN A 281 -2.79 15.25 18.96
N LYS A 282 -2.94 16.57 18.73
CA LYS A 282 -4.25 17.21 18.53
C LYS A 282 -5.00 16.63 17.33
N ALA A 283 -4.31 16.33 16.24
CA ALA A 283 -4.90 15.71 15.05
C ALA A 283 -5.41 14.29 15.35
N ALA A 284 -4.61 13.48 16.03
CA ALA A 284 -5.02 12.14 16.43
C ALA A 284 -6.22 12.19 17.42
N ASP A 285 -6.14 13.05 18.44
CA ASP A 285 -7.21 13.23 19.43
C ASP A 285 -8.51 13.70 18.78
N PHE A 286 -8.42 14.62 17.81
CA PHE A 286 -9.58 15.08 17.05
C PHE A 286 -10.25 13.92 16.31
N LEU A 287 -9.49 13.12 15.55
CA LEU A 287 -10.04 11.98 14.80
C LEU A 287 -10.62 10.89 15.72
N LEU A 288 -10.00 10.67 16.88
CA LEU A 288 -10.51 9.78 17.93
C LEU A 288 -11.80 10.31 18.57
N SER A 289 -11.94 11.64 18.70
CA SER A 289 -13.15 12.27 19.26
C SER A 289 -14.38 12.18 18.35
N LEU A 290 -14.18 11.88 17.06
CA LEU A 290 -15.27 11.66 16.09
C LEU A 290 -15.88 10.25 16.19
N GLN A 291 -15.30 9.38 17.01
CA GLN A 291 -15.79 8.02 17.16
C GLN A 291 -17.05 7.99 18.04
N PRO A 292 -18.02 7.10 17.74
CA PRO A 292 -19.20 6.96 18.58
C PRO A 292 -18.80 6.59 20.01
N ALA A 293 -19.53 7.11 20.99
CA ALA A 293 -19.33 6.71 22.38
C ALA A 293 -19.47 5.18 22.48
N PRO A 294 -18.60 4.49 23.25
CA PRO A 294 -18.75 3.07 23.46
C PRO A 294 -20.14 2.79 24.04
N ASP A 295 -20.83 1.81 23.48
CA ASP A 295 -22.07 1.30 24.07
C ASP A 295 -21.78 0.91 25.52
N PRO A 296 -22.68 1.20 26.48
CA PRO A 296 -22.53 0.66 27.83
C PRO A 296 -22.44 -0.86 27.73
N GLU A 297 -21.38 -1.45 28.32
CA GLU A 297 -21.15 -2.89 28.24
C GLU A 297 -22.44 -3.64 28.63
N PRO A 298 -22.89 -4.63 27.83
CA PRO A 298 -24.01 -5.45 28.22
C PRO A 298 -23.65 -6.23 29.49
N ASP A 299 -24.50 -6.12 30.51
CA ASP A 299 -24.42 -6.91 31.75
C ASP A 299 -24.09 -8.37 31.40
N ALA A 300 -23.02 -8.89 32.00
CA ALA A 300 -22.47 -10.23 31.75
C ALA A 300 -23.36 -11.40 32.27
N GLU A 301 -24.68 -11.21 32.35
CA GLU A 301 -25.65 -12.23 32.72
C GLU A 301 -26.83 -12.27 31.73
N ARG A 302 -26.61 -12.89 30.57
CA ARG A 302 -27.56 -13.79 29.86
C ARG A 302 -27.05 -14.12 28.47
N ALA A 303 -26.21 -15.16 28.39
CA ALA A 303 -26.05 -15.89 27.14
C ALA A 303 -27.31 -16.74 26.89
N PRO A 304 -28.03 -16.60 25.75
CA PRO A 304 -29.04 -17.58 25.37
C PRO A 304 -28.35 -18.85 24.87
N ALA A 305 -28.91 -20.00 25.23
CA ALA A 305 -28.38 -21.32 24.93
C ALA A 305 -28.24 -21.56 23.41
N ILE A 306 -27.05 -22.02 23.00
CA ILE A 306 -26.76 -22.51 21.64
C ILE A 306 -27.49 -23.85 21.46
N GLY A 307 -28.47 -23.89 20.56
CA GLY A 307 -29.10 -25.12 20.07
C GLY A 307 -28.20 -25.88 19.09
N PRO A 308 -28.38 -27.20 18.92
CA PRO A 308 -27.47 -28.04 18.14
C PRO A 308 -27.59 -27.81 16.63
N ALA A 309 -26.45 -27.91 15.94
CA ALA A 309 -26.31 -27.78 14.49
C ALA A 309 -26.95 -28.96 13.72
N PRO A 310 -27.44 -28.77 12.48
CA PRO A 310 -27.97 -29.84 11.65
C PRO A 310 -26.86 -30.66 10.95
N ALA A 311 -27.16 -31.93 10.72
CA ALA A 311 -26.29 -32.97 10.17
C ALA A 311 -26.05 -32.84 8.66
N ALA A 312 -24.84 -33.21 8.23
CA ALA A 312 -24.42 -33.34 6.84
C ALA A 312 -25.05 -34.57 6.16
N VAL A 313 -25.44 -34.42 4.89
CA VAL A 313 -25.94 -35.49 4.02
C VAL A 313 -24.83 -35.88 3.05
N ALA A 314 -24.55 -37.17 2.95
CA ALA A 314 -23.60 -37.79 2.03
C ALA A 314 -24.33 -38.25 0.75
N GLU A 315 -23.70 -38.06 -0.41
CA GLU A 315 -24.09 -38.70 -1.69
C GLU A 315 -22.90 -39.46 -2.28
N ASP A 316 -23.19 -40.68 -2.75
CA ASP A 316 -22.28 -41.70 -3.32
C ASP A 316 -22.01 -41.47 -4.83
N PRO A 317 -20.96 -42.10 -5.41
CA PRO A 317 -20.41 -41.76 -6.72
C PRO A 317 -20.97 -42.62 -7.88
N ALA A 318 -21.01 -42.06 -9.09
CA ALA A 318 -21.36 -42.80 -10.31
C ALA A 318 -20.28 -42.69 -11.42
N GLU A 319 -19.66 -43.85 -11.67
CA GLU A 319 -19.28 -44.49 -12.94
C GLU A 319 -18.58 -43.75 -14.10
N ILE A 320 -17.46 -44.37 -14.50
CA ILE A 320 -16.63 -44.15 -15.69
C ILE A 320 -17.01 -45.18 -16.78
N PRO A 321 -17.03 -44.81 -18.07
CA PRO A 321 -16.89 -45.78 -19.16
C PRO A 321 -15.63 -45.55 -20.04
N PRO A 322 -15.23 -46.56 -20.85
CA PRO A 322 -13.83 -46.86 -21.10
C PRO A 322 -13.25 -46.42 -22.46
N ASP A 323 -11.92 -46.48 -22.45
CA ASP A 323 -10.92 -46.37 -23.51
C ASP A 323 -11.19 -47.21 -24.78
N ARG A 324 -10.82 -46.64 -25.94
CA ARG A 324 -10.55 -47.37 -27.18
C ARG A 324 -9.39 -46.69 -27.93
N GLY A 325 -8.25 -47.36 -27.94
CA GLY A 325 -7.09 -47.02 -28.75
C GLY A 325 -7.27 -47.28 -30.25
N GLY A 326 -6.41 -46.63 -31.03
CA GLY A 326 -6.19 -46.87 -32.46
C GLY A 326 -4.86 -46.28 -32.91
N ILE A 327 -3.92 -47.14 -33.28
CA ILE A 327 -2.58 -46.84 -33.82
C ILE A 327 -2.67 -46.74 -35.37
N SER A 328 -1.62 -46.16 -36.00
CA SER A 328 -1.16 -46.35 -37.40
C SER A 328 -1.58 -45.20 -38.37
N GLN A 329 -0.78 -44.61 -39.28
CA GLN A 329 0.50 -44.93 -39.94
C GLN A 329 1.25 -43.66 -40.44
N SER A 330 2.53 -43.83 -40.74
CA SER A 330 3.51 -42.88 -41.30
C SER A 330 3.67 -42.92 -42.84
N SER A 331 4.18 -41.80 -43.41
CA SER A 331 5.07 -41.65 -44.61
C SER A 331 4.45 -41.25 -45.98
N PRO A 332 5.17 -40.63 -46.95
CA PRO A 332 6.47 -39.89 -46.99
C PRO A 332 6.41 -38.51 -47.76
N PRO A 333 7.53 -37.78 -48.02
CA PRO A 333 7.54 -36.31 -48.22
C PRO A 333 7.69 -35.84 -49.67
N SER A 334 7.32 -34.57 -49.97
CA SER A 334 7.89 -33.85 -51.12
C SER A 334 7.87 -32.31 -51.01
N THR A 335 9.07 -31.75 -51.18
CA THR A 335 9.42 -30.51 -51.91
C THR A 335 8.97 -29.13 -51.40
N GLY A 336 9.85 -28.55 -50.57
CA GLY A 336 10.58 -27.32 -50.93
C GLY A 336 9.84 -25.98 -51.00
N ALA A 337 9.75 -25.30 -49.85
CA ALA A 337 9.79 -23.84 -49.79
C ALA A 337 10.38 -23.40 -48.43
N ARG A 338 11.21 -22.35 -48.47
CA ARG A 338 12.17 -21.91 -47.46
C ARG A 338 11.60 -21.81 -46.03
N ASN A 339 12.35 -22.37 -45.09
CA ASN A 339 12.13 -22.36 -43.65
C ASN A 339 12.16 -20.92 -43.07
N PRO A 340 11.15 -20.45 -42.30
CA PRO A 340 11.24 -19.25 -41.48
C PRO A 340 11.47 -19.59 -40.00
N GLU A 341 12.30 -20.58 -39.67
CA GLU A 341 12.83 -20.76 -38.31
C GLU A 341 13.86 -19.66 -38.00
N ARG A 342 13.37 -18.49 -37.62
CA ARG A 342 14.08 -17.54 -36.74
C ARG A 342 13.11 -17.06 -35.66
N ALA A 343 12.72 -17.98 -34.79
CA ALA A 343 12.02 -17.65 -33.54
C ALA A 343 12.60 -18.36 -32.31
N GLU A 344 13.75 -19.02 -32.42
CA GLU A 344 14.40 -19.62 -31.26
C GLU A 344 15.29 -18.59 -30.55
N GLY A 345 14.75 -17.95 -29.52
CA GLY A 345 15.52 -17.34 -28.45
C GLY A 345 15.55 -15.81 -28.38
N GLY A 346 15.27 -15.10 -29.48
CA GLY A 346 15.40 -13.63 -29.56
C GLY A 346 14.37 -12.83 -28.76
N SER A 347 14.66 -11.55 -28.51
CA SER A 347 13.71 -10.56 -27.95
C SER A 347 12.87 -9.86 -29.01
N VAL A 348 13.08 -10.17 -30.30
CA VAL A 348 12.33 -9.60 -31.43
C VAL A 348 11.40 -10.67 -32.02
N LEU A 349 10.10 -10.38 -32.02
CA LEU A 349 9.04 -11.22 -32.56
C LEU A 349 8.60 -10.69 -33.91
N SER A 350 8.83 -11.47 -34.97
CA SER A 350 8.56 -11.08 -36.35
C SER A 350 7.73 -12.16 -37.05
N PHE A 351 6.42 -11.93 -37.13
CA PHE A 351 5.46 -12.87 -37.72
C PHE A 351 4.60 -12.15 -38.77
N PRO A 352 4.98 -12.20 -40.07
CA PRO A 352 4.21 -11.58 -41.15
C PRO A 352 2.82 -12.22 -41.33
N ASP A 353 2.74 -13.53 -41.11
CA ASP A 353 1.49 -14.28 -41.07
C ASP A 353 0.78 -14.10 -39.73
N ARG A 354 -0.56 -14.09 -39.74
CA ARG A 354 -1.38 -13.93 -38.52
C ARG A 354 -1.82 -15.26 -37.91
N GLY A 355 -1.70 -16.35 -38.66
CA GLY A 355 -2.19 -17.66 -38.28
C GLY A 355 -3.72 -17.79 -38.40
N PRO A 356 -4.26 -18.98 -38.10
CA PRO A 356 -5.68 -19.30 -38.27
C PRO A 356 -6.59 -18.83 -37.12
N TRP A 357 -6.05 -18.18 -36.08
CA TRP A 357 -6.78 -17.85 -34.85
C TRP A 357 -7.43 -16.46 -34.89
N GLY A 358 -8.59 -16.34 -34.23
CA GLY A 358 -9.38 -15.13 -34.10
C GLY A 358 -9.90 -14.60 -35.44
N LYS A 359 -10.38 -13.35 -35.42
CA LYS A 359 -10.93 -12.70 -36.63
C LYS A 359 -9.90 -11.73 -37.19
N ALA A 360 -9.22 -12.09 -38.28
CA ALA A 360 -8.20 -11.24 -38.91
C ALA A 360 -8.72 -9.84 -39.31
N ALA A 361 -10.02 -9.73 -39.63
CA ALA A 361 -10.67 -8.46 -39.96
C ALA A 361 -11.01 -7.58 -38.73
N TYR A 362 -10.92 -8.11 -37.51
CA TYR A 362 -11.16 -7.33 -36.30
C TYR A 362 -10.03 -6.31 -36.12
N ARG A 363 -10.39 -5.04 -35.92
CA ARG A 363 -9.41 -3.95 -35.78
C ARG A 363 -8.59 -4.16 -34.50
N GLY A 364 -7.30 -3.87 -34.58
CA GLY A 364 -6.37 -4.05 -33.44
C GLY A 364 -5.97 -5.50 -33.15
N ASN A 365 -6.33 -6.47 -34.01
CA ASN A 365 -5.94 -7.86 -33.78
C ASN A 365 -4.41 -8.05 -33.88
N CYS A 366 -3.85 -8.89 -33.00
CA CYS A 366 -2.44 -9.30 -33.01
C CYS A 366 -2.28 -10.65 -33.74
N SER A 367 -1.07 -10.98 -34.21
CA SER A 367 -0.79 -12.31 -34.79
C SER A 367 -0.84 -13.38 -33.69
N GLY A 368 -1.53 -14.49 -33.94
CA GLY A 368 -1.62 -15.60 -32.99
C GLY A 368 -0.26 -16.24 -32.68
N HIS A 369 0.69 -16.13 -33.62
CA HIS A 369 2.07 -16.62 -33.43
C HIS A 369 2.81 -15.89 -32.30
N VAL A 370 2.45 -14.64 -31.99
CA VAL A 370 3.01 -13.90 -30.84
C VAL A 370 2.63 -14.59 -29.53
N TYR A 371 1.35 -14.92 -29.36
CA TYR A 371 0.86 -15.63 -28.18
C TYR A 371 1.42 -17.05 -28.10
N ARG A 372 1.48 -17.74 -29.25
CA ARG A 372 2.04 -19.10 -29.32
C ARG A 372 3.49 -19.13 -28.86
N ALA A 373 4.34 -18.24 -29.39
CA ALA A 373 5.74 -18.14 -28.98
C ALA A 373 5.89 -17.81 -27.49
N LEU A 374 5.01 -16.95 -26.95
CA LEU A 374 4.98 -16.63 -25.53
C LEU A 374 4.60 -17.86 -24.68
N PHE A 375 3.56 -18.60 -25.07
CA PHE A 375 3.08 -19.78 -24.34
C PHE A 375 4.05 -20.95 -24.42
N GLU A 376 4.73 -21.16 -25.55
CA GLU A 376 5.79 -22.17 -25.68
C GLU A 376 6.95 -21.90 -24.70
N ARG A 377 7.23 -20.62 -24.43
CA ARG A 377 8.31 -20.18 -23.53
C ARG A 377 7.91 -20.20 -22.06
N LEU A 378 6.73 -19.67 -21.71
CA LEU A 378 6.28 -19.54 -20.32
C LEU A 378 5.50 -20.75 -19.80
N ARG A 379 4.95 -21.57 -20.69
CA ARG A 379 4.18 -22.79 -20.39
C ARG A 379 3.15 -22.61 -19.27
N PRO A 380 2.27 -21.59 -19.36
CA PRO A 380 1.25 -21.37 -18.34
C PRO A 380 0.24 -22.53 -18.33
N GLN A 381 -0.28 -22.89 -17.15
CA GLN A 381 -1.42 -23.80 -17.05
C GLN A 381 -2.74 -23.04 -17.20
N VAL A 382 -2.82 -21.85 -16.61
CA VAL A 382 -3.97 -20.94 -16.66
C VAL A 382 -3.56 -19.61 -17.27
N PHE A 383 -4.25 -19.19 -18.33
CA PHE A 383 -4.06 -17.94 -19.04
C PHE A 383 -5.32 -17.07 -18.98
N THR A 384 -5.15 -15.76 -18.77
CA THR A 384 -6.24 -14.79 -18.86
C THR A 384 -5.87 -13.62 -19.76
N ASP A 385 -6.75 -13.29 -20.71
CA ASP A 385 -6.72 -12.04 -21.48
C ASP A 385 -7.90 -11.17 -21.08
N PRO A 386 -7.68 -10.04 -20.38
CA PRO A 386 -8.77 -9.20 -19.90
C PRO A 386 -9.26 -8.17 -20.94
N THR A 387 -8.69 -8.19 -22.16
CA THR A 387 -9.06 -7.33 -23.30
C THR A 387 -9.06 -8.16 -24.58
N VAL A 388 -9.79 -9.27 -24.58
CA VAL A 388 -9.62 -10.38 -25.53
C VAL A 388 -9.94 -10.01 -26.99
N GLY A 389 -10.76 -8.99 -27.22
CA GLY A 389 -11.16 -8.53 -28.54
C GLY A 389 -11.71 -9.66 -29.41
N SER A 390 -10.96 -10.07 -30.45
CA SER A 390 -11.41 -11.08 -31.40
C SER A 390 -11.28 -12.53 -30.94
N GLY A 391 -10.69 -12.79 -29.77
CA GLY A 391 -10.52 -14.15 -29.22
C GLY A 391 -9.17 -14.81 -29.54
N THR A 392 -8.31 -14.18 -30.34
CA THR A 392 -7.06 -14.77 -30.86
C THR A 392 -6.19 -15.42 -29.77
N SER A 393 -5.92 -14.71 -28.67
CA SER A 393 -5.06 -15.18 -27.58
C SER A 393 -5.62 -16.43 -26.89
N VAL A 394 -6.93 -16.46 -26.65
CA VAL A 394 -7.65 -17.56 -26.02
C VAL A 394 -7.74 -18.77 -26.94
N GLU A 395 -7.98 -18.57 -28.25
CA GLU A 395 -7.98 -19.66 -29.23
C GLU A 395 -6.61 -20.31 -29.35
N VAL A 396 -5.52 -19.51 -29.37
CA VAL A 396 -4.15 -20.03 -29.34
C VAL A 396 -3.91 -20.85 -28.06
N ALA A 397 -4.24 -20.31 -26.90
CA ALA A 397 -4.06 -20.98 -25.61
C ALA A 397 -4.78 -22.34 -25.57
N ARG A 398 -6.06 -22.37 -25.97
CA ARG A 398 -6.86 -23.60 -26.03
C ARG A 398 -6.28 -24.61 -27.01
N SER A 399 -5.78 -24.17 -28.16
CA SER A 399 -5.12 -25.07 -29.13
C SER A 399 -3.84 -25.72 -28.60
N MET A 400 -3.25 -25.15 -27.54
CA MET A 400 -2.08 -25.67 -26.84
C MET A 400 -2.42 -26.42 -25.55
N GLY A 401 -3.71 -26.65 -25.27
CA GLY A 401 -4.17 -27.33 -24.05
C GLY A 401 -4.08 -26.49 -22.78
N ILE A 402 -4.00 -25.16 -22.90
CA ILE A 402 -3.93 -24.22 -21.77
C ILE A 402 -5.35 -23.82 -21.38
N GLU A 403 -5.66 -23.82 -20.09
CA GLU A 403 -6.93 -23.30 -19.58
C GLU A 403 -6.96 -21.78 -19.77
N ALA A 404 -7.94 -21.27 -20.51
CA ALA A 404 -7.93 -19.88 -20.98
C ALA A 404 -9.25 -19.14 -20.80
N TYR A 405 -9.15 -17.95 -20.21
CA TYR A 405 -10.24 -17.02 -19.95
C TYR A 405 -10.07 -15.74 -20.78
N GLY A 406 -11.10 -15.38 -21.53
CA GLY A 406 -11.17 -14.13 -22.28
C GLY A 406 -12.23 -13.23 -21.68
N LEU A 407 -11.83 -12.07 -21.18
CA LEU A 407 -12.72 -11.03 -20.69
C LEU A 407 -12.63 -9.82 -21.63
N ASP A 408 -13.70 -9.02 -21.67
CA ASP A 408 -13.73 -7.80 -22.48
C ASP A 408 -14.84 -6.88 -21.99
N LEU A 409 -14.67 -5.58 -22.19
CA LEU A 409 -15.72 -4.60 -21.94
C LEU A 409 -16.96 -4.89 -22.79
N HIS A 410 -16.76 -5.35 -24.04
CA HIS A 410 -17.84 -5.75 -24.94
C HIS A 410 -18.64 -6.96 -24.42
N SER A 411 -18.00 -7.89 -23.71
CA SER A 411 -18.68 -9.04 -23.08
C SER A 411 -19.13 -8.75 -21.64
N GLY A 412 -19.05 -7.50 -21.19
CA GLY A 412 -19.56 -7.03 -19.90
C GLY A 412 -18.55 -7.01 -18.75
N PHE A 413 -17.27 -7.28 -19.02
CA PHE A 413 -16.22 -7.18 -18.02
C PHE A 413 -15.44 -5.86 -18.12
N ASN A 414 -15.51 -5.04 -17.08
CA ASN A 414 -14.76 -3.80 -17.01
C ASN A 414 -13.45 -3.98 -16.24
N ILE A 415 -12.32 -4.06 -16.97
CA ILE A 415 -10.98 -4.23 -16.38
C ILE A 415 -10.57 -3.12 -15.39
N ILE A 416 -11.20 -1.94 -15.47
CA ILE A 416 -10.92 -0.79 -14.60
C ILE A 416 -11.72 -0.87 -13.30
N GLY A 417 -12.98 -1.33 -13.36
CA GLY A 417 -13.90 -1.35 -12.23
C GLY A 417 -14.16 -2.71 -11.60
N GLN A 418 -13.74 -3.81 -12.24
CA GLN A 418 -14.01 -5.18 -11.80
C GLN A 418 -12.72 -5.99 -11.70
N ARG A 419 -12.67 -6.94 -10.76
CA ARG A 419 -11.46 -7.71 -10.47
C ARG A 419 -11.37 -8.93 -11.37
N ILE A 420 -10.25 -9.06 -12.11
CA ILE A 420 -10.00 -10.22 -12.98
C ILE A 420 -10.04 -11.52 -12.16
N LEU A 421 -9.47 -11.49 -10.95
CA LEU A 421 -9.43 -12.64 -10.05
C LEU A 421 -10.83 -13.16 -9.68
N GLU A 422 -11.80 -12.27 -9.51
CA GLU A 422 -13.18 -12.63 -9.17
C GLU A 422 -13.93 -13.15 -10.39
N ALA A 423 -13.75 -12.49 -11.54
CA ALA A 423 -14.36 -12.93 -12.80
C ALA A 423 -13.87 -14.31 -13.24
N VAL A 424 -12.59 -14.62 -13.01
CA VAL A 424 -11.98 -15.93 -13.32
C VAL A 424 -12.19 -16.96 -12.22
N GLY A 425 -12.34 -16.52 -10.96
CA GLY A 425 -12.49 -17.36 -9.78
C GLY A 425 -11.19 -17.98 -9.26
N LYS A 426 -10.06 -17.76 -9.94
CA LYS A 426 -8.73 -18.25 -9.52
C LYS A 426 -7.58 -17.43 -10.11
N PRO A 427 -6.40 -17.45 -9.47
CA PRO A 427 -5.21 -16.82 -10.04
C PRO A 427 -4.73 -17.51 -11.32
N SER A 428 -4.23 -16.74 -12.28
CA SER A 428 -3.63 -17.25 -13.52
C SER A 428 -2.10 -17.34 -13.44
N ASP A 429 -1.50 -18.24 -14.20
CA ASP A 429 -0.05 -18.29 -14.44
C ASP A 429 0.43 -17.10 -15.27
N LEU A 430 -0.41 -16.70 -16.24
CA LEU A 430 -0.11 -15.65 -17.20
C LEU A 430 -1.34 -14.76 -17.44
N VAL A 431 -1.19 -13.45 -17.27
CA VAL A 431 -2.24 -12.47 -17.58
C VAL A 431 -1.71 -11.41 -18.55
N ILE A 432 -2.22 -11.38 -19.79
CA ILE A 432 -1.73 -10.47 -20.84
C ILE A 432 -2.89 -9.74 -21.49
N SER A 433 -2.83 -8.41 -21.54
CA SER A 433 -3.74 -7.57 -22.32
C SER A 433 -3.13 -7.08 -23.62
N HIS A 434 -4.00 -6.73 -24.56
CA HIS A 434 -3.72 -5.85 -25.69
C HIS A 434 -4.81 -4.77 -25.72
N PRO A 435 -4.69 -3.73 -24.88
CA PRO A 435 -5.77 -2.81 -24.62
C PRO A 435 -6.03 -1.88 -25.81
N PRO A 436 -7.26 -1.36 -25.96
CA PRO A 436 -7.55 -0.35 -26.96
C PRO A 436 -6.82 0.95 -26.63
N TYR A 437 -6.09 1.49 -27.60
CA TYR A 437 -5.30 2.72 -27.45
C TYR A 437 -6.20 3.97 -27.43
N HIS A 438 -5.79 4.99 -26.67
CA HIS A 438 -6.41 6.31 -26.69
C HIS A 438 -6.57 6.84 -28.12
N ASN A 439 -7.82 6.99 -28.56
CA ASN A 439 -8.20 7.75 -29.76
C ASN A 439 -7.54 7.31 -31.08
N ILE A 440 -7.07 6.05 -31.19
CA ILE A 440 -6.59 5.44 -32.44
C ILE A 440 -7.72 4.70 -33.16
N ILE A 441 -8.38 3.79 -32.44
CA ILE A 441 -9.58 3.09 -32.86
C ILE A 441 -10.58 3.26 -31.73
N VAL A 442 -11.70 3.91 -32.00
CA VAL A 442 -12.78 4.07 -31.04
C VAL A 442 -13.67 2.82 -31.09
N TYR A 443 -13.84 2.11 -29.97
CA TYR A 443 -14.48 0.78 -29.96
C TYR A 443 -15.96 0.81 -29.61
N SER A 444 -16.36 1.23 -28.41
CA SER A 444 -17.78 1.32 -28.03
C SER A 444 -18.54 2.31 -28.93
N GLY A 445 -19.83 2.14 -29.18
CA GLY A 445 -20.61 3.01 -30.08
C GLY A 445 -20.04 3.23 -31.49
N GLN A 446 -19.09 2.40 -31.96
CA GLN A 446 -18.43 2.52 -33.29
C GLN A 446 -18.07 1.15 -33.88
N VAL A 447 -17.27 0.35 -33.18
CA VAL A 447 -16.94 -1.04 -33.54
C VAL A 447 -17.98 -2.00 -32.97
N TRP A 448 -18.45 -1.75 -31.74
CA TRP A 448 -19.50 -2.53 -31.08
C TRP A 448 -20.39 -1.63 -30.23
N GLY A 449 -21.63 -2.04 -29.98
CA GLY A 449 -22.63 -1.22 -29.30
C GLY A 449 -23.07 0.00 -30.14
N GLN A 450 -24.18 0.63 -29.73
CA GLN A 450 -24.66 1.87 -30.35
C GLN A 450 -24.24 3.11 -29.55
N GLU A 451 -24.07 2.97 -28.24
CA GLU A 451 -23.71 4.06 -27.34
C GLU A 451 -22.25 3.97 -26.85
N PRO A 452 -21.58 5.11 -26.63
CA PRO A 452 -20.29 5.18 -25.94
C PRO A 452 -20.32 4.51 -24.56
N HIS A 453 -19.31 3.71 -24.24
CA HIS A 453 -19.10 3.22 -22.88
C HIS A 453 -18.10 4.14 -22.14
N PRO A 454 -18.40 4.63 -20.92
CA PRO A 454 -17.54 5.57 -20.19
C PRO A 454 -16.16 5.00 -19.84
N ASP A 455 -16.07 3.69 -19.61
CA ASP A 455 -14.84 3.00 -19.26
C ASP A 455 -14.05 2.43 -20.46
N ASP A 456 -14.44 2.77 -21.68
CA ASP A 456 -13.69 2.38 -22.87
C ASP A 456 -12.37 3.15 -22.95
N LEU A 457 -11.23 2.46 -22.85
CA LEU A 457 -9.90 3.09 -22.88
C LEU A 457 -9.63 3.83 -24.19
N SER A 458 -10.31 3.47 -25.30
CA SER A 458 -10.19 4.23 -26.54
C SER A 458 -10.83 5.61 -26.49
N ARG A 459 -11.69 5.86 -25.50
CA ARG A 459 -12.46 7.10 -25.31
C ARG A 459 -11.94 8.03 -24.23
N CYS A 460 -10.84 7.70 -23.56
CA CYS A 460 -10.22 8.61 -22.60
C CYS A 460 -10.08 10.02 -23.20
N ALA A 461 -10.37 11.06 -22.43
CA ALA A 461 -10.33 12.44 -22.88
C ALA A 461 -8.89 12.89 -23.19
N THR A 462 -7.91 12.38 -22.44
CA THR A 462 -6.50 12.71 -22.58
C THR A 462 -5.60 11.46 -22.60
N GLU A 463 -4.37 11.61 -23.11
CA GLU A 463 -3.34 10.57 -23.01
C GLU A 463 -2.98 10.26 -21.56
N GLU A 464 -3.03 11.26 -20.67
CA GLU A 464 -2.77 11.09 -19.24
C GLU A 464 -3.85 10.22 -18.56
N GLU A 465 -5.13 10.47 -18.85
CA GLU A 465 -6.23 9.64 -18.33
C GLU A 465 -6.12 8.19 -18.84
N PHE A 466 -5.74 8.02 -20.11
CA PHE A 466 -5.47 6.69 -20.66
C PHE A 466 -4.34 5.97 -19.92
N MET A 467 -3.23 6.66 -19.67
CA MET A 467 -2.10 6.07 -18.95
C MET A 467 -2.48 5.70 -17.51
N ASP A 468 -3.26 6.54 -16.81
CA ASP A 468 -3.68 6.24 -15.45
C ASP A 468 -4.61 5.01 -15.40
N LYS A 469 -5.59 4.92 -16.32
CA LYS A 469 -6.44 3.73 -16.43
C LYS A 469 -5.66 2.48 -16.86
N LEU A 470 -4.67 2.62 -17.75
CA LEU A 470 -3.81 1.52 -18.15
C LEU A 470 -2.98 0.99 -16.96
N ILE A 471 -2.48 1.86 -16.08
CA ILE A 471 -1.79 1.43 -14.86
C ILE A 471 -2.72 0.69 -13.90
N LEU A 472 -3.98 1.11 -13.78
CA LEU A 472 -4.99 0.40 -12.99
C LEU A 472 -5.29 -0.99 -13.58
N ALA A 473 -5.45 -1.10 -14.90
CA ALA A 473 -5.54 -2.39 -15.59
C ALA A 473 -4.33 -3.28 -15.28
N MET A 474 -3.10 -2.76 -15.40
CA MET A 474 -1.87 -3.51 -15.10
C MET A 474 -1.81 -4.02 -13.65
N LYS A 475 -2.29 -3.23 -12.69
CA LYS A 475 -2.38 -3.65 -11.27
C LYS A 475 -3.41 -4.75 -11.06
N ASN A 476 -4.57 -4.66 -11.72
CA ASN A 476 -5.58 -5.71 -11.72
C ASN A 476 -5.01 -7.03 -12.28
N GLN A 477 -4.26 -6.98 -13.39
CA GLN A 477 -3.55 -8.14 -13.95
C GLN A 477 -2.54 -8.73 -12.96
N ARG A 478 -1.71 -7.88 -12.33
CA ARG A 478 -0.76 -8.32 -11.28
C ARG A 478 -1.47 -9.01 -10.11
N ASN A 479 -2.61 -8.48 -9.68
CA ASN A 479 -3.38 -9.05 -8.57
C ASN A 479 -3.96 -10.42 -8.94
N ALA A 480 -4.47 -10.59 -10.16
CA ALA A 480 -4.96 -11.87 -10.67
C ALA A 480 -3.87 -12.88 -11.04
N THR A 481 -2.60 -12.46 -11.07
CA THR A 481 -1.47 -13.35 -11.35
C THR A 481 -1.02 -14.06 -10.08
N LYS A 482 -0.74 -15.36 -10.17
CA LYS A 482 -0.22 -16.14 -9.03
C LYS A 482 1.23 -15.76 -8.69
N PRO A 483 1.70 -15.95 -7.45
CA PRO A 483 3.11 -15.78 -7.11
C PRO A 483 4.02 -16.60 -8.04
N GLY A 484 5.07 -15.97 -8.58
CA GLY A 484 5.95 -16.56 -9.60
C GLY A 484 5.42 -16.54 -11.04
N GLY A 485 4.14 -16.21 -11.23
CA GLY A 485 3.51 -16.04 -12.54
C GLY A 485 3.85 -14.70 -13.20
N TYR A 486 3.44 -14.55 -14.45
CA TYR A 486 3.75 -13.40 -15.29
C TYR A 486 2.51 -12.57 -15.63
N TYR A 487 2.67 -11.25 -15.67
CA TYR A 487 1.65 -10.34 -16.17
C TYR A 487 2.27 -9.33 -17.12
N GLY A 488 1.48 -8.78 -18.01
CA GLY A 488 2.03 -7.91 -19.04
C GLY A 488 0.99 -7.30 -19.95
N THR A 489 1.48 -6.49 -20.88
CA THR A 489 0.64 -5.86 -21.88
C THR A 489 1.40 -5.70 -23.19
N LEU A 490 0.69 -5.87 -24.30
CA LEU A 490 1.17 -5.52 -25.63
C LEU A 490 0.77 -4.07 -25.92
N ILE A 491 1.75 -3.20 -26.16
CA ILE A 491 1.52 -1.77 -26.37
C ILE A 491 2.61 -1.16 -27.25
N GLY A 492 2.25 -0.23 -28.12
CA GLY A 492 3.14 0.52 -28.99
C GLY A 492 3.24 1.98 -28.56
N ASP A 493 4.34 2.61 -28.96
CA ASP A 493 4.50 4.04 -28.81
C ASP A 493 3.71 4.79 -29.88
N VAL A 494 3.31 6.03 -29.57
CA VAL A 494 2.49 6.85 -30.45
C VAL A 494 3.24 8.10 -30.88
N ARG A 495 3.09 8.48 -32.15
CA ARG A 495 3.54 9.79 -32.64
C ARG A 495 2.36 10.55 -33.24
N LYS A 496 2.01 11.69 -32.65
CA LYS A 496 0.91 12.55 -33.08
C LYS A 496 1.41 13.99 -33.19
N ASN A 497 1.11 14.67 -34.30
CA ASN A 497 1.53 16.05 -34.57
C ASN A 497 3.04 16.30 -34.38
N GLY A 498 3.88 15.29 -34.67
CA GLY A 498 5.33 15.37 -34.50
C GLY A 498 5.84 15.09 -33.09
N GLN A 499 4.97 15.05 -32.08
CA GLN A 499 5.32 14.68 -30.71
C GLN A 499 5.31 13.16 -30.56
N TYR A 500 6.33 12.62 -29.88
CA TYR A 500 6.47 11.19 -29.59
C TYR A 500 6.12 10.93 -28.11
N SER A 501 5.15 10.05 -27.87
CA SER A 501 4.74 9.59 -26.55
C SER A 501 5.16 8.13 -26.38
N SER A 502 5.98 7.85 -25.35
CA SER A 502 6.48 6.49 -25.08
C SER A 502 5.69 5.82 -23.96
N TYR A 503 4.64 5.09 -24.34
CA TYR A 503 3.84 4.33 -23.36
C TYR A 503 4.64 3.22 -22.70
N GLN A 504 5.62 2.65 -23.42
CA GLN A 504 6.54 1.68 -22.82
C GLN A 504 7.33 2.29 -21.66
N ALA A 505 7.91 3.47 -21.86
CA ALA A 505 8.70 4.14 -20.83
C ALA A 505 7.84 4.47 -19.60
N ASP A 506 6.61 4.96 -19.82
CA ASP A 506 5.69 5.29 -18.74
C ASP A 506 5.27 4.05 -17.95
N LEU A 507 4.99 2.92 -18.61
CA LEU A 507 4.67 1.66 -17.93
C LEU A 507 5.84 1.15 -17.09
N ILE A 508 7.05 1.15 -17.64
CA ILE A 508 8.26 0.73 -16.90
C ILE A 508 8.53 1.66 -15.71
N ALA A 509 8.26 2.96 -15.86
CA ALA A 509 8.46 3.92 -14.78
C ALA A 509 7.42 3.79 -13.66
N ARG A 510 6.18 3.41 -13.97
CA ARG A 510 5.03 3.40 -13.06
C ARG A 510 4.67 2.01 -12.51
N CYS A 511 5.18 0.93 -13.09
CA CYS A 511 5.03 -0.44 -12.57
C CYS A 511 6.25 -0.86 -11.70
N PRO A 512 6.12 -1.88 -10.83
CA PRO A 512 7.21 -2.30 -9.94
C PRO A 512 8.48 -2.70 -10.71
N LYS A 513 9.56 -1.93 -10.53
CA LYS A 513 10.82 -2.12 -11.27
C LYS A 513 11.47 -3.48 -10.98
N GLN A 514 11.37 -3.94 -9.74
CA GLN A 514 11.95 -5.22 -9.29
C GLN A 514 11.23 -6.43 -9.91
N GLU A 515 10.03 -6.24 -10.43
CA GLU A 515 9.22 -7.29 -11.07
C GLU A 515 9.41 -7.32 -12.59
N LEU A 516 9.99 -6.30 -13.21
CA LEU A 516 10.23 -6.28 -14.66
C LEU A 516 11.15 -7.46 -15.04
N ARG A 517 10.76 -8.24 -16.04
CA ARG A 517 11.53 -9.42 -16.50
C ARG A 517 11.89 -9.40 -17.96
N ALA A 518 11.03 -8.90 -18.83
CA ALA A 518 11.32 -8.86 -20.25
C ALA A 518 10.59 -7.73 -20.96
N VAL A 519 11.25 -7.21 -21.99
CA VAL A 519 10.64 -6.35 -23.01
C VAL A 519 10.89 -7.04 -24.35
N LEU A 520 9.82 -7.49 -25.00
CA LEU A 520 9.89 -8.10 -26.32
C LEU A 520 9.42 -7.09 -27.36
N ILE A 521 10.16 -6.96 -28.46
CA ILE A 521 9.82 -6.08 -29.57
C ILE A 521 9.03 -6.89 -30.58
N LYS A 522 7.76 -6.54 -30.81
CA LYS A 522 6.92 -7.14 -31.84
C LYS A 522 6.96 -6.26 -33.09
N GLU A 523 7.49 -6.79 -34.20
CA GLU A 523 7.42 -6.11 -35.49
C GLU A 523 5.96 -6.02 -35.99
N GLN A 524 5.60 -4.89 -36.57
CA GLN A 524 4.26 -4.65 -37.11
C GLN A 524 4.25 -4.81 -38.64
N PHE A 525 3.31 -5.62 -39.13
CA PHE A 525 3.06 -5.84 -40.55
C PHE A 525 1.68 -5.29 -40.96
N ASN A 526 1.55 -4.85 -42.21
CA ASN A 526 0.27 -4.40 -42.80
C ASN A 526 -0.42 -3.23 -42.06
N ILE A 527 0.37 -2.27 -41.55
CA ILE A 527 -0.13 -1.11 -40.80
C ILE A 527 -0.79 -0.09 -41.75
N THR A 528 -2.01 0.37 -41.45
CA THR A 528 -2.74 1.37 -42.25
C THR A 528 -2.00 2.71 -42.35
N SER A 529 -1.16 3.04 -41.35
CA SER A 529 -0.29 4.22 -41.39
C SER A 529 0.75 4.16 -42.51
N ASN A 530 1.04 2.98 -43.09
CA ASN A 530 1.97 2.87 -44.21
C ASN A 530 1.48 3.59 -45.46
N GLN A 531 0.17 3.81 -45.58
CA GLN A 531 -0.47 4.52 -46.69
C GLN A 531 -0.51 6.04 -46.49
N LYS A 532 -0.02 6.57 -45.36
CA LYS A 532 -0.02 8.00 -45.04
C LYS A 532 1.36 8.63 -45.25
N THR A 533 1.39 9.77 -45.93
CA THR A 533 2.59 10.61 -46.08
C THR A 533 2.65 11.58 -44.91
N TYR A 534 3.74 11.54 -44.13
CA TYR A 534 3.96 12.45 -43.01
C TYR A 534 4.99 13.52 -43.41
N PRO A 535 4.81 14.79 -43.00
CA PRO A 535 5.72 15.88 -43.36
C PRO A 535 7.10 15.82 -42.68
N LEU A 536 7.28 14.94 -41.69
CA LEU A 536 8.53 14.77 -40.94
C LEU A 536 9.43 13.69 -41.56
N SER A 537 10.72 13.96 -41.68
CA SER A 537 11.76 13.03 -42.19
C SER A 537 12.19 11.94 -41.19
N LEU A 538 11.45 11.74 -40.10
CA LEU A 538 11.80 10.80 -39.03
C LEU A 538 11.34 9.37 -39.35
N PRO A 539 12.06 8.32 -38.89
CA PRO A 539 11.67 6.92 -39.08
C PRO A 539 10.28 6.62 -38.51
N ARG A 540 9.52 5.77 -39.21
CA ARG A 540 8.19 5.31 -38.76
C ARG A 540 8.33 4.35 -37.59
N ILE A 541 7.36 4.37 -36.68
CA ILE A 541 7.24 3.36 -35.62
C ILE A 541 6.68 2.11 -36.27
N MET A 542 7.48 1.04 -36.31
CA MET A 542 7.18 -0.22 -37.00
C MET A 542 7.08 -1.41 -36.03
N HIS A 543 6.92 -1.11 -34.74
CA HIS A 543 6.94 -2.11 -33.69
C HIS A 543 5.99 -1.77 -32.55
N GLU A 544 5.66 -2.79 -31.76
CA GLU A 544 5.02 -2.71 -30.45
C GLU A 544 5.91 -3.43 -29.43
N TYR A 545 5.58 -3.31 -28.17
CA TYR A 545 6.29 -3.91 -27.06
C TYR A 545 5.36 -4.84 -26.30
N LEU A 546 5.77 -6.09 -26.12
CA LEU A 546 5.20 -6.94 -25.09
C LEU A 546 6.08 -6.82 -23.85
N ILE A 547 5.56 -6.13 -22.84
CA ILE A 547 6.30 -5.87 -21.59
C ILE A 547 5.80 -6.85 -20.54
N LEU A 548 6.72 -7.58 -19.92
CA LEU A 548 6.43 -8.65 -18.98
C LEU A 548 7.06 -8.37 -17.62
N TRP A 549 6.23 -8.49 -16.58
CA TRP A 549 6.61 -8.51 -15.19
C TRP A 549 6.32 -9.89 -14.61
N GLN A 550 7.10 -10.29 -13.60
CA GLN A 550 6.88 -11.51 -12.84
C GLN A 550 6.59 -11.16 -11.39
N LYS A 551 5.42 -11.62 -10.92
CA LYS A 551 5.01 -11.43 -9.54
C LYS A 551 5.98 -12.19 -8.62
N PRO A 552 6.50 -11.60 -7.54
CA PRO A 552 7.41 -12.28 -6.64
C PRO A 552 6.81 -13.56 -6.08
N HIS A 553 7.66 -14.55 -5.81
CA HIS A 553 7.25 -15.72 -5.04
C HIS A 553 6.89 -15.29 -3.61
N ALA A 554 5.83 -15.88 -3.04
CA ALA A 554 5.54 -15.68 -1.63
C ALA A 554 6.71 -16.22 -0.80
N VAL A 555 7.27 -15.39 0.09
CA VAL A 555 8.31 -15.83 1.03
C VAL A 555 7.65 -16.78 2.02
N THR A 556 7.88 -18.08 1.88
CA THR A 556 7.60 -19.04 2.95
C THR A 556 8.59 -18.77 4.07
N VAL A 557 8.15 -18.13 5.14
CA VAL A 557 8.87 -18.14 6.42
C VAL A 557 8.86 -19.60 6.89
N PRO A 558 10.02 -20.24 7.12
CA PRO A 558 10.05 -21.59 7.66
C PRO A 558 9.33 -21.59 9.01
N THR A 559 8.28 -22.38 9.14
CA THR A 559 7.67 -22.63 10.45
C THR A 559 8.74 -23.31 11.31
N PRO A 560 9.14 -22.75 12.46
CA PRO A 560 10.05 -23.47 13.34
C PRO A 560 9.39 -24.79 13.75
N PRO A 561 10.17 -25.88 13.86
CA PRO A 561 9.62 -27.17 14.24
C PRO A 561 8.91 -27.03 15.59
N ARG A 562 7.67 -27.53 15.68
CA ARG A 562 6.94 -27.64 16.95
C ARG A 562 7.84 -28.40 17.92
N SER A 563 8.24 -27.75 19.01
CA SER A 563 8.85 -28.43 20.14
C SER A 563 7.81 -29.38 20.74
N ASP A 564 8.15 -30.66 20.79
CA ASP A 564 7.35 -31.69 21.44
C ASP A 564 7.22 -31.36 22.95
N PRO A 565 6.01 -31.36 23.55
CA PRO A 565 5.83 -30.96 24.94
C PRO A 565 6.34 -31.98 25.99
N GLN A 566 7.14 -32.98 25.62
CA GLN A 566 7.44 -34.12 26.51
C GLN A 566 8.89 -34.27 27.00
N SER A 567 9.82 -33.36 26.72
CA SER A 567 11.23 -33.56 27.10
C SER A 567 11.80 -32.60 28.14
N ALA A 568 11.02 -32.17 29.13
CA ALA A 568 11.53 -31.40 30.27
C ALA A 568 10.96 -31.89 31.60
N LEU A 569 11.33 -33.12 31.98
CA LEU A 569 11.36 -33.56 33.37
C LEU A 569 12.81 -33.84 33.72
N PHE A 570 13.44 -32.93 34.46
CA PHE A 570 14.61 -33.26 35.27
C PHE A 570 14.23 -33.10 36.75
N PRO A 571 14.70 -34.01 37.62
CA PRO A 571 14.21 -34.14 38.99
C PRO A 571 14.82 -33.10 39.94
N LEU A 572 14.06 -32.85 41.01
CA LEU A 572 14.26 -31.90 42.11
C LEU A 572 15.66 -31.86 42.72
#